data_AF-A0A2D5YI77-F1
#
_entry.id   AF-A0A2D5YI77-F1
#
_cell.length_a   1.000
_cell.length_b   1.000
_cell.length_c   1.000
_cell.angle_alpha   90.00
_cell.angle_beta   90.00
_cell.angle_gamma   90.00
#
_symmetry.space_group_name_H-M   'P 1'
#
loop_
_entity.id
_entity.type
_entity.pdbx_description
1 polymer ?
#
loop_
_entity_poly.entity_id
_entity_poly.type
_entity_poly.pdbx_seq_one_letter_code
_entity_poly.pdbx_strand_id
1 'polypeptide(L)'
;LFLQKVNIIRDFREDILQNEKIFWPGYLFDKHSLEPQELLDPGNEDDAMQMLDAMVDNATEHVTPVHDYLTAVPDEYAGFRQGAAINFAMGVATLAELRGNRQLFYGTPVKISHDTRDSILADPLGFVAS
;
A
#
# COMPACT_ATOMS: atom_id res chain seq x y z
N LEU A 1 8.33 -5.85 6.08
CA LEU A 1 7.09 -6.37 5.45
C LEU A 1 6.25 -5.27 4.85
N PHE A 2 5.93 -4.20 5.61
CA PHE A 2 5.09 -3.08 5.18
C PHE A 2 5.32 -2.60 3.73
N LEU A 3 6.50 -2.08 3.40
CA LEU A 3 6.77 -1.51 2.06
C LEU A 3 6.55 -2.50 0.91
N GLN A 4 6.92 -3.76 1.11
CA GLN A 4 6.69 -4.80 0.10
C GLN A 4 5.20 -5.05 -0.12
N LYS A 5 4.41 -5.07 0.97
CA LYS A 5 2.95 -5.21 0.88
C LYS A 5 2.32 -4.02 0.16
N VAL A 6 2.74 -2.79 0.48
CA VAL A 6 2.26 -1.59 -0.22
C VAL A 6 2.45 -1.70 -1.72
N ASN A 7 3.65 -2.12 -2.17
CA ASN A 7 3.92 -2.29 -3.61
C ASN A 7 3.07 -3.42 -4.21
N ILE A 8 2.96 -4.58 -3.55
CA ILE A 8 2.10 -5.70 -4.01
C ILE A 8 0.64 -5.27 -4.21
N ILE A 9 0.12 -4.41 -3.33
CA ILE A 9 -1.26 -3.92 -3.44
C ILE A 9 -1.36 -2.95 -4.61
N ARG A 10 -0.47 -1.95 -4.65
CA ARG A 10 -0.52 -0.85 -5.62
C ARG A 10 -0.28 -1.29 -7.06
N ASP A 11 0.57 -2.30 -7.24
CA ASP A 11 1.01 -2.75 -8.57
C ASP A 11 0.17 -3.93 -9.09
N PHE A 12 -0.89 -4.35 -8.38
CA PHE A 12 -1.75 -5.51 -8.71
C PHE A 12 -2.13 -5.59 -10.20
N ARG A 13 -2.65 -4.49 -10.76
CA ARG A 13 -3.10 -4.45 -12.15
C ARG A 13 -1.95 -4.62 -13.14
N GLU A 14 -0.80 -4.03 -12.86
CA GLU A 14 0.41 -4.19 -13.68
C GLU A 14 0.93 -5.62 -13.60
N ASP A 15 0.93 -6.20 -12.40
CA ASP A 15 1.38 -7.58 -12.17
C ASP A 15 0.53 -8.61 -12.92
N ILE A 16 -0.78 -8.42 -12.97
CA ILE A 16 -1.68 -9.28 -13.75
C ILE A 16 -1.53 -9.05 -15.26
N LEU A 17 -1.56 -7.79 -15.72
CA LEU A 17 -1.64 -7.48 -17.16
C LEU A 17 -0.31 -7.61 -17.91
N GLN A 18 0.82 -7.37 -17.25
CA GLN A 18 2.13 -7.28 -17.90
C GLN A 18 3.10 -8.35 -17.43
N ASN A 19 3.02 -8.75 -16.16
CA ASN A 19 4.00 -9.64 -15.56
C ASN A 19 3.52 -11.09 -15.44
N GLU A 20 2.22 -11.35 -15.63
CA GLU A 20 1.57 -12.64 -15.38
C GLU A 20 1.87 -13.19 -13.98
N LYS A 21 1.90 -12.30 -12.98
CA LYS A 21 2.25 -12.61 -11.58
C LYS A 21 1.08 -12.36 -10.65
N ILE A 22 0.94 -13.26 -9.67
CA ILE A 22 -0.05 -13.17 -8.62
C ILE A 22 0.67 -13.19 -7.28
N PHE A 23 0.58 -12.09 -6.54
CA PHE A 23 1.16 -11.95 -5.19
C PHE A 23 0.09 -11.86 -4.09
N TRP A 24 -1.15 -11.57 -4.47
CA TRP A 24 -2.26 -11.55 -3.52
C TRP A 24 -2.55 -12.98 -3.04
N PRO A 25 -2.92 -13.17 -1.77
CA PRO A 25 -3.12 -14.51 -1.22
C PRO A 25 -4.26 -15.29 -1.89
N GLY A 26 -4.01 -16.56 -2.23
CA GLY A 26 -4.98 -17.48 -2.83
C GLY A 26 -6.33 -17.55 -2.11
N TYR A 27 -6.32 -17.53 -0.78
CA TYR A 27 -7.53 -17.65 0.02
C TYR A 27 -8.52 -16.48 -0.16
N LEU A 28 -8.06 -15.29 -0.60
CA LEU A 28 -8.94 -14.17 -0.91
C LEU A 28 -9.75 -14.48 -2.17
N PHE A 29 -9.09 -14.99 -3.20
CA PHE A 29 -9.71 -15.44 -4.44
C PHE A 29 -10.71 -16.58 -4.19
N ASP A 30 -10.30 -17.59 -3.41
CA ASP A 30 -11.16 -18.73 -3.04
C ASP A 30 -12.45 -18.28 -2.33
N LYS A 31 -12.35 -17.29 -1.43
CA LYS A 31 -13.48 -16.78 -0.65
C LYS A 31 -14.57 -16.16 -1.52
N HIS A 32 -14.18 -15.51 -2.62
CA HIS A 32 -15.10 -14.86 -3.55
C HIS A 32 -15.39 -15.73 -4.80
N SER A 33 -14.76 -16.91 -4.91
CA SER A 33 -14.84 -17.78 -6.10
C SER A 33 -14.48 -17.06 -7.40
N LEU A 34 -13.42 -16.24 -7.34
CA LEU A 34 -12.91 -15.45 -8.46
C LEU A 34 -11.45 -15.79 -8.75
N GLU A 35 -11.07 -15.78 -10.01
CA GLU A 35 -9.69 -15.80 -10.45
C GLU A 35 -9.08 -14.38 -10.41
N PRO A 36 -7.74 -14.23 -10.26
CA PRO A 36 -7.11 -12.92 -10.10
C PRO A 36 -7.41 -11.92 -11.21
N GLN A 37 -7.49 -12.38 -12.46
CA GLN A 37 -7.83 -11.56 -13.61
C GLN A 37 -9.30 -11.06 -13.62
N GLU A 38 -10.20 -11.75 -12.93
CA GLU A 38 -11.62 -11.39 -12.86
C GLU A 38 -11.86 -10.16 -11.98
N LEU A 39 -10.91 -9.78 -11.12
CA LEU A 39 -10.94 -8.50 -10.39
C LEU A 39 -10.81 -7.29 -11.33
N LEU A 40 -10.34 -7.50 -12.57
CA LEU A 40 -10.25 -6.45 -13.59
C LEU A 40 -11.56 -6.29 -14.39
N ASP A 41 -12.56 -7.14 -14.16
CA ASP A 41 -13.91 -6.98 -14.70
C ASP A 41 -14.74 -6.04 -13.79
N PRO A 42 -15.30 -4.93 -14.31
CA PRO A 42 -16.22 -4.08 -13.56
C PRO A 42 -17.46 -4.82 -13.01
N GLY A 43 -17.82 -5.97 -13.58
CA GLY A 43 -18.89 -6.82 -13.06
C GLY A 43 -18.63 -7.40 -11.66
N ASN A 44 -17.36 -7.48 -11.25
CA ASN A 44 -16.94 -8.01 -9.95
C ASN A 44 -16.45 -6.90 -8.99
N GLU A 45 -16.81 -5.64 -9.22
CA GLU A 45 -16.28 -4.48 -8.47
C GLU A 45 -16.50 -4.62 -6.96
N ASP A 46 -17.68 -5.04 -6.51
CA ASP A 46 -17.98 -5.18 -5.08
C ASP A 46 -17.05 -6.19 -4.38
N ASP A 47 -16.73 -7.30 -5.04
CA ASP A 47 -15.80 -8.32 -4.51
C ASP A 47 -14.34 -7.86 -4.61
N ALA A 48 -13.96 -7.22 -5.70
CA ALA A 48 -12.62 -6.65 -5.89
C ALA A 48 -12.32 -5.58 -4.82
N MET A 49 -13.29 -4.72 -4.50
CA MET A 49 -13.16 -3.70 -3.46
C MET A 49 -13.06 -4.33 -2.06
N GLN A 50 -13.83 -5.37 -1.75
CA GLN A 50 -13.70 -6.11 -0.49
C GLN A 50 -12.31 -6.76 -0.35
N MET A 51 -11.75 -7.33 -1.42
CA MET A 51 -10.40 -7.90 -1.39
C MET A 51 -9.33 -6.83 -1.25
N LEU A 52 -9.49 -5.67 -1.91
CA LEU A 52 -8.61 -4.52 -1.72
C LEU A 52 -8.60 -4.07 -0.26
N ASP A 53 -9.77 -4.00 0.38
CA ASP A 53 -9.83 -3.63 1.78
C ASP A 53 -9.14 -4.65 2.69
N ALA A 54 -9.33 -5.95 2.46
CA ALA A 54 -8.62 -6.98 3.22
C ALA A 54 -7.09 -6.85 3.07
N MET A 55 -6.61 -6.53 1.86
CA MET A 55 -5.19 -6.33 1.60
C MET A 55 -4.64 -5.07 2.29
N VAL A 56 -5.35 -3.95 2.23
CA VAL A 56 -4.95 -2.69 2.87
C VAL A 56 -4.99 -2.83 4.40
N ASP A 57 -6.00 -3.51 4.97
CA ASP A 57 -6.06 -3.80 6.41
C ASP A 57 -4.83 -4.59 6.87
N ASN A 58 -4.51 -5.65 6.13
CA ASN A 58 -3.37 -6.50 6.45
C ASN A 58 -2.00 -5.81 6.29
N ALA A 59 -1.91 -4.77 5.45
CA ALA A 59 -0.73 -3.92 5.37
C ALA A 59 -0.69 -2.91 6.54
N THR A 60 -1.84 -2.36 6.91
CA THR A 60 -2.00 -1.37 8.01
C THR A 60 -1.59 -1.94 9.37
N GLU A 61 -1.76 -3.25 9.60
CA GLU A 61 -1.24 -3.94 10.79
C GLU A 61 0.26 -3.70 11.06
N HIS A 62 1.04 -3.36 10.02
CA HIS A 62 2.50 -3.15 10.14
C HIS A 62 2.86 -1.68 10.39
N VAL A 63 1.90 -0.75 10.40
CA VAL A 63 2.14 0.68 10.61
C VAL A 63 2.69 0.94 12.01
N THR A 64 1.98 0.52 13.06
CA THR A 64 2.42 0.74 14.45
C THR A 64 3.79 0.10 14.73
N PRO A 65 4.04 -1.19 14.40
CA PRO A 65 5.36 -1.79 14.63
C PRO A 65 6.51 -1.09 13.91
N VAL A 66 6.30 -0.59 12.68
CA VAL A 66 7.34 0.14 11.93
C VAL A 66 7.55 1.54 12.52
N HIS A 67 6.49 2.23 12.92
CA HIS A 67 6.58 3.50 13.62
C HIS A 67 7.40 3.37 14.92
N ASP A 68 7.09 2.35 15.74
CA ASP A 68 7.77 2.11 17.00
C ASP A 68 9.25 1.78 16.77
N TYR A 69 9.56 0.99 15.73
CA TYR A 69 10.93 0.72 15.31
C TYR A 69 11.68 2.01 14.95
N LEU A 70 11.08 2.91 14.16
CA LEU A 70 11.73 4.15 13.74
C LEU A 70 11.96 5.10 14.92
N THR A 71 11.00 5.18 15.85
CA THR A 71 11.11 6.00 17.06
C THR A 71 12.17 5.45 18.03
N ALA A 72 12.39 4.14 18.05
CA ALA A 72 13.44 3.51 18.85
C ALA A 72 14.86 3.67 18.29
N VAL A 73 15.03 4.16 17.05
CA VAL A 73 16.36 4.40 16.47
C VAL A 73 17.06 5.52 17.25
N PRO A 74 18.28 5.27 17.79
CA PRO A 74 19.03 6.26 18.55
C PRO A 74 19.36 7.51 17.73
N ASP A 75 19.47 8.66 18.39
CA ASP A 75 19.76 9.94 17.75
C ASP A 75 21.11 9.97 17.03
N GLU A 76 22.08 9.15 17.45
CA GLU A 76 23.35 8.92 16.76
C GLU A 76 23.16 8.44 15.30
N TYR A 77 22.01 7.85 14.99
CA TYR A 77 21.63 7.34 13.67
C TYR A 77 20.50 8.16 13.02
N ALA A 78 20.36 9.44 13.35
CA ALA A 78 19.30 10.32 12.85
C ALA A 78 19.16 10.31 11.31
N GLY A 79 20.27 10.25 10.56
CA GLY A 79 20.23 10.18 9.10
C GLY A 79 19.58 8.89 8.56
N PHE A 80 19.86 7.75 9.19
CA PHE A 80 19.19 6.48 8.87
C PHE A 80 17.70 6.55 9.21
N ARG A 81 17.36 7.06 10.42
CA ARG A 81 15.97 7.25 10.86
C ARG A 81 15.18 8.09 9.86
N GLN A 82 15.75 9.20 9.40
CA GLN A 82 15.09 10.10 8.45
C GLN A 82 14.89 9.45 7.07
N GLY A 83 15.90 8.78 6.51
CA GLY A 83 15.77 8.09 5.24
C GLY A 83 14.76 6.94 5.27
N ALA A 84 14.71 6.19 6.36
CA ALA A 84 13.72 5.13 6.55
C ALA A 84 12.30 5.69 6.77
N ALA A 85 12.16 6.79 7.52
CA ALA A 85 10.89 7.46 7.77
C ALA A 85 10.25 8.00 6.48
N ILE A 86 11.03 8.55 5.54
CA ILE A 86 10.51 9.01 4.25
C ILE A 86 9.82 7.87 3.49
N ASN A 87 10.50 6.73 3.34
CA ASN A 87 9.93 5.58 2.63
C ASN A 87 8.68 5.04 3.34
N PHE A 88 8.72 4.99 4.68
CA PHE A 88 7.59 4.57 5.49
C PHE A 88 6.38 5.50 5.33
N ALA A 89 6.56 6.81 5.46
CA ALA A 89 5.53 7.82 5.28
C ALA A 89 4.93 7.80 3.87
N MET A 90 5.76 7.64 2.82
CA MET A 90 5.26 7.43 1.45
C MET A 90 4.41 6.17 1.33
N GLY A 91 4.80 5.08 2.00
CA GLY A 91 4.02 3.85 2.03
C GLY A 91 2.66 4.03 2.72
N VAL A 92 2.62 4.72 3.87
CA VAL A 92 1.38 5.05 4.60
C VAL A 92 0.45 5.91 3.74
N ALA A 93 0.98 6.97 3.13
CA ALA A 93 0.22 7.81 2.22
C ALA A 93 -0.31 7.03 1.01
N THR A 94 0.47 6.10 0.47
CA THR A 94 0.02 5.25 -0.64
C THR A 94 -1.12 4.33 -0.23
N LEU A 95 -1.09 3.73 0.96
CA LEU A 95 -2.24 2.94 1.46
C LEU A 95 -3.50 3.79 1.60
N ALA A 96 -3.39 5.04 2.05
CA ALA A 96 -4.52 5.96 2.14
C ALA A 96 -5.13 6.26 0.76
N GLU A 97 -4.30 6.45 -0.27
CA GLU A 97 -4.78 6.63 -1.66
C GLU A 97 -5.39 5.37 -2.28
N LEU A 98 -4.98 4.17 -1.82
CA LEU A 98 -5.48 2.89 -2.32
C LEU A 98 -6.82 2.49 -1.70
N ARG A 99 -7.05 2.83 -0.43
CA ARG A 99 -8.27 2.47 0.30
C ARG A 99 -9.51 2.95 -0.46
N GLY A 100 -10.41 2.01 -0.77
CA GLY A 100 -11.65 2.34 -1.49
C GLY A 100 -11.46 2.84 -2.93
N ASN A 101 -10.26 2.75 -3.50
CA ASN A 101 -9.96 3.34 -4.80
C ASN A 101 -10.04 2.34 -5.96
N ARG A 102 -11.19 2.35 -6.65
CA ARG A 102 -11.43 1.52 -7.85
C ARG A 102 -10.45 1.76 -9.01
N GLN A 103 -9.72 2.87 -9.01
CA GLN A 103 -8.70 3.13 -10.04
C GLN A 103 -7.58 2.08 -10.02
N LEU A 104 -7.38 1.39 -8.89
CA LEU A 104 -6.43 0.28 -8.82
C LEU A 104 -6.72 -0.78 -9.89
N PHE A 105 -7.99 -1.16 -10.07
CA PHE A 105 -8.40 -2.22 -10.99
C PHE A 105 -8.69 -1.70 -12.41
N TYR A 106 -9.33 -0.54 -12.52
CA TYR A 106 -9.90 -0.08 -13.79
C TYR A 106 -9.21 1.17 -14.37
N GLY A 107 -8.21 1.69 -13.66
CA GLY A 107 -7.67 3.02 -13.88
C GLY A 107 -6.20 3.08 -14.23
N THR A 108 -5.64 4.28 -14.07
CA THR A 108 -4.20 4.51 -14.09
C THR A 108 -3.57 4.15 -12.74
N PRO A 109 -2.26 3.84 -12.70
CA PRO A 109 -1.56 3.57 -11.44
C PRO A 109 -1.83 4.65 -10.39
N VAL A 110 -2.30 4.23 -9.22
CA VAL A 110 -2.58 5.12 -8.08
C VAL A 110 -1.27 5.62 -7.50
N LYS A 111 -1.15 6.94 -7.33
CA LYS A 111 0.05 7.61 -6.84
C LYS A 111 -0.33 8.72 -5.87
N ILE A 112 0.48 8.91 -4.85
CA ILE A 112 0.38 10.09 -3.98
C ILE A 112 0.59 11.37 -4.79
N SER A 113 -0.07 12.45 -4.39
CA SER A 113 0.11 13.76 -5.03
C SER A 113 1.53 14.30 -4.79
N HIS A 114 1.96 15.25 -5.64
CA HIS A 114 3.23 15.95 -5.41
C HIS A 114 3.21 16.74 -4.09
N ASP A 115 2.07 17.33 -3.72
CA ASP A 115 1.94 18.09 -2.47
C ASP A 115 2.08 17.17 -1.24
N THR A 116 1.47 15.98 -1.29
CA THR A 116 1.64 14.94 -0.26
C THR A 116 3.10 14.50 -0.16
N ARG A 117 3.75 14.25 -1.30
CA ARG A 117 5.17 13.89 -1.35
C ARG A 117 6.04 14.99 -0.73
N ASP A 118 5.81 16.25 -1.09
CA ASP A 118 6.62 17.37 -0.64
C ASP A 118 6.42 17.62 0.87
N SER A 119 5.20 17.41 1.38
CA SER A 119 4.90 17.42 2.81
C SER A 119 5.66 16.32 3.57
N ILE A 120 5.71 15.10 3.03
CA ILE A 120 6.48 13.99 3.61
C ILE A 120 7.98 14.29 3.61
N LEU A 121 8.51 14.89 2.55
CA LEU A 121 9.93 15.24 2.47
C LEU A 121 10.30 16.35 3.47
N ALA A 122 9.37 17.26 3.77
CA ALA A 122 9.57 18.32 4.74
C ALA A 122 9.57 17.80 6.20
N ASP A 123 8.65 16.89 6.54
CA ASP A 123 8.55 16.29 7.88
C ASP A 123 8.05 14.82 7.85
N PRO A 124 8.95 13.86 7.61
CA PRO A 124 8.56 12.46 7.43
C PRO A 124 8.12 11.78 8.72
N LEU A 125 8.62 12.22 9.88
CA LEU A 125 8.24 11.65 11.18
C LEU A 125 6.92 12.27 11.67
N GLY A 126 6.71 13.57 11.47
CA GLY A 126 5.45 14.23 11.80
C GLY A 126 4.26 13.71 10.99
N PHE A 127 4.48 13.33 9.72
CA PHE A 127 3.44 12.75 8.87
C PHE A 127 2.83 11.45 9.44
N VAL A 128 3.60 10.67 10.19
CA VAL A 128 3.13 9.38 10.74
C VAL A 128 2.71 9.48 12.21
N ALA A 129 2.92 10.63 12.85
CA ALA A 129 2.54 10.88 14.23
C ALA A 129 1.10 11.44 14.37
N SER A 130 0.42 11.71 13.26
CA SER A 130 -0.97 12.20 13.17
C SER A 130 -1.96 11.08 12.88
#